data_AF-C8CB59-F1
#
_entry.id   AF-C8CB59-F1
#
_cell.length_a   1.000
_cell.length_b   1.000
_cell.length_c   1.000
_cell.angle_alpha   90.00
_cell.angle_beta   90.00
_cell.angle_gamma   90.00
#
_symmetry.space_group_name_H-M   'P 1'
#
loop_
_entity.id
_entity.type
_entity.pdbx_description
1 polymer ?
#
loop_
_entity_poly.entity_id
_entity_poly.type
_entity_poly.pdbx_seq_one_letter_code
_entity_poly.pdbx_strand_id
1 'polypeptide(L)'
;QTIVRDTDFTPSHIIEFYMTYPIYICTGIGCFMYSYTRLPYFAKGVSLPYLLVVVGPFMIFPNVGLNEWGHTFWWMEELFVAPLHYGFVFFGWFALGILGLFAQIFDDLAGLIGKDVCPDV
;
A
#
# COMPACT_ATOMS: atom_id res chain seq x y z
N GLN A 1 12.09 2.30 -21.19
CA GLN A 1 13.33 2.37 -22.00
C GLN A 1 13.10 3.01 -23.39
N THR A 2 12.27 4.05 -23.47
CA THR A 2 11.88 4.66 -24.76
C THR A 2 12.54 6.01 -25.02
N ILE A 3 13.06 6.66 -23.97
CA ILE A 3 13.68 8.00 -24.05
C ILE A 3 14.87 8.09 -23.10
N VAL A 4 15.82 8.95 -23.43
CA VAL A 4 16.75 9.55 -22.45
C VAL A 4 16.02 10.73 -21.81
N ARG A 5 16.13 10.87 -20.49
CA ARG A 5 15.31 11.80 -19.70
C ARG A 5 15.99 13.14 -19.56
N ASP A 6 15.27 14.21 -19.88
CA ASP A 6 15.71 15.59 -19.63
C ASP A 6 15.63 15.97 -18.14
N THR A 7 14.71 15.32 -17.40
CA THR A 7 14.46 15.55 -15.97
C THR A 7 13.71 14.36 -15.36
N ASP A 8 13.47 14.41 -14.04
CA ASP A 8 12.66 13.45 -13.31
C ASP A 8 11.15 13.63 -13.52
N PHE A 9 10.74 14.77 -14.09
CA PHE A 9 9.35 15.03 -14.49
C PHE A 9 9.06 14.53 -15.92
N THR A 10 9.20 13.23 -16.13
CA THR A 10 8.73 12.62 -17.39
C THR A 10 7.20 12.57 -17.41
N PRO A 11 6.55 12.47 -18.59
CA PRO A 11 5.10 12.31 -18.66
C PRO A 11 4.57 11.13 -17.81
N SER A 12 5.30 10.01 -17.77
CA SER A 12 4.94 8.87 -16.92
C SER A 12 5.12 9.18 -15.44
N HIS A 13 6.19 9.86 -15.05
CA HIS A 13 6.45 10.20 -13.64
C HIS A 13 5.45 11.19 -13.06
N ILE A 14 4.97 12.14 -13.86
CA ILE A 14 3.89 13.05 -13.45
C ILE A 14 2.63 12.25 -13.10
N ILE A 15 2.25 11.31 -13.97
CA ILE A 15 1.08 10.45 -13.76
C ILE A 15 1.29 9.52 -12.57
N GLU A 16 2.44 8.87 -12.46
CA GLU A 16 2.72 7.87 -11.43
C GLU A 16 2.87 8.49 -10.03
N PHE A 17 3.83 9.40 -9.86
CA PHE A 17 4.19 9.94 -8.55
C PHE A 17 3.25 11.02 -8.04
N TYR A 18 2.69 11.82 -8.95
CA TYR A 18 1.95 13.02 -8.59
C TYR A 18 0.45 12.91 -8.87
N MET A 19 -0.02 11.79 -9.43
CA MET A 19 -1.45 11.54 -9.63
C MET A 19 -1.90 10.19 -9.08
N THR A 20 -1.41 9.05 -9.60
CA THR A 20 -1.94 7.73 -9.24
C THR A 20 -1.60 7.32 -7.80
N TYR A 21 -0.34 7.52 -7.35
CA TYR A 21 0.01 7.25 -5.95
C TYR A 21 -0.78 8.13 -4.96
N PRO A 22 -0.89 9.47 -5.15
CA PRO A 22 -1.74 10.30 -4.31
C PRO A 22 -3.22 9.85 -4.28
N ILE A 23 -3.79 9.50 -5.44
CA ILE A 23 -5.18 9.00 -5.51
C ILE A 23 -5.32 7.72 -4.68
N TYR A 24 -4.41 6.76 -4.86
CA TYR A 24 -4.42 5.52 -4.12
C TYR A 24 -4.30 5.73 -2.60
N ILE A 25 -3.40 6.60 -2.16
CA ILE A 25 -3.20 6.95 -0.75
C ILE A 25 -4.45 7.62 -0.15
N CYS A 26 -4.98 8.64 -0.83
CA CYS A 26 -6.19 9.33 -0.39
C CYS A 26 -7.39 8.38 -0.29
N THR A 27 -7.51 7.46 -1.25
CA THR A 27 -8.55 6.43 -1.23
C THR A 27 -8.38 5.49 -0.05
N GLY A 28 -7.15 5.00 0.20
CA GLY A 28 -6.85 4.14 1.35
C GLY A 28 -7.16 4.79 2.69
N ILE A 29 -6.74 6.05 2.89
CA ILE A 29 -7.07 6.84 4.09
C ILE A 29 -8.58 7.05 4.21
N GLY A 30 -9.26 7.38 3.12
CA GLY A 30 -10.71 7.55 3.09
C GLY A 30 -11.46 6.29 3.51
N CYS A 31 -11.09 5.13 2.97
CA CYS A 31 -11.66 3.83 3.33
C CYS A 31 -11.39 3.47 4.80
N PHE A 32 -10.19 3.74 5.29
CA PHE A 32 -9.82 3.51 6.69
C PHE A 32 -10.68 4.35 7.63
N MET A 33 -10.77 5.66 7.38
CA MET A 33 -11.61 6.58 8.16
C MET A 33 -13.09 6.19 8.11
N TYR A 34 -13.59 5.77 6.95
CA TYR A 34 -14.95 5.27 6.82
C TYR A 34 -15.17 4.04 7.71
N SER A 35 -14.30 3.03 7.63
CA SER A 35 -14.44 1.81 8.44
C SER A 35 -14.39 2.11 9.94
N TYR A 36 -13.45 2.95 10.39
CA TYR A 36 -13.28 3.30 11.80
C TYR A 36 -14.47 4.08 12.36
N THR A 37 -15.15 4.88 11.52
CA THR A 37 -16.27 5.73 11.97
C THR A 37 -17.65 5.11 11.73
N ARG A 38 -17.77 4.08 10.89
CA ARG A 38 -19.06 3.51 10.46
C ARG A 38 -19.24 2.03 10.74
N LEU A 39 -18.17 1.27 10.93
CA LEU A 39 -18.25 -0.17 11.20
C LEU A 39 -17.90 -0.46 12.67
N PRO A 40 -18.84 -1.02 13.47
CA PRO A 40 -18.59 -1.28 14.89
C PRO A 40 -17.38 -2.18 15.16
N TYR A 41 -17.08 -3.13 14.26
CA TYR A 41 -15.91 -4.00 14.34
C TYR A 41 -14.61 -3.19 14.38
N PHE A 42 -14.46 -2.26 13.42
CA PHE A 42 -13.26 -1.43 13.27
C PHE A 42 -13.26 -0.18 14.18
N ALA A 43 -14.39 0.20 14.77
CA ALA A 43 -14.47 1.34 15.68
C ALA A 43 -13.94 1.04 17.10
N LYS A 44 -13.94 -0.23 17.52
CA LYS A 44 -13.49 -0.66 18.86
C LYS A 44 -11.96 -0.62 19.03
N GLY A 45 -11.21 -0.55 17.93
CA GLY A 45 -9.76 -0.49 17.95
C GLY A 45 -9.17 -0.39 16.55
N VAL A 46 -7.89 -0.03 16.46
CA VAL A 46 -7.20 0.10 15.18
C VAL A 46 -6.77 -1.29 14.70
N SER A 47 -7.30 -1.71 13.55
CA SER A 47 -6.85 -2.93 12.90
C SER A 47 -5.41 -2.79 12.41
N LEU A 48 -4.51 -3.62 12.95
CA LEU A 48 -3.12 -3.70 12.50
C LEU A 48 -2.98 -4.02 11.00
N PRO A 49 -3.63 -5.06 10.44
CA PRO A 49 -3.52 -5.33 9.00
C PRO A 49 -4.05 -4.18 8.15
N TYR A 50 -5.10 -3.48 8.58
CA TYR A 50 -5.61 -2.32 7.87
C TYR A 50 -4.62 -1.14 7.93
N LEU A 51 -4.04 -0.87 9.10
CA LEU A 51 -3.05 0.20 9.27
C LEU A 51 -1.83 -0.03 8.37
N LEU A 52 -1.36 -1.27 8.26
CA LEU A 52 -0.23 -1.63 7.38
C LEU A 52 -0.54 -1.33 5.90
N VAL A 53 -1.77 -1.62 5.44
CA VAL A 53 -2.20 -1.34 4.05
C VAL A 53 -2.24 0.16 3.75
N VAL A 54 -2.63 0.99 4.72
CA VAL A 54 -2.78 2.44 4.53
C VAL A 54 -1.43 3.16 4.66
N VAL A 55 -0.55 2.69 5.54
CA VAL A 55 0.77 3.30 5.80
C VAL A 55 1.84 2.79 4.84
N GLY A 56 1.76 1.54 4.40
CA GLY A 56 2.71 0.93 3.46
C GLY A 56 3.04 1.77 2.21
N PRO A 57 2.06 2.42 1.56
CA PRO A 57 2.31 3.28 0.41
C PRO A 57 3.23 4.47 0.71
N PHE A 58 3.19 5.04 1.92
CA PHE A 58 4.13 6.11 2.29
C PHE A 58 5.56 5.60 2.41
N MET A 59 5.71 4.33 2.79
CA MET A 59 7.00 3.70 2.98
C MET A 59 7.60 3.20 1.66
N ILE A 60 6.82 3.11 0.58
CA ILE A 60 7.34 2.72 -0.73
C ILE A 60 8.07 3.88 -1.43
N PHE A 61 7.71 5.14 -1.14
CA PHE A 61 8.27 6.31 -1.81
C PHE A 61 9.79 6.43 -1.73
N PRO A 62 10.45 6.23 -0.57
CA PRO A 62 11.90 6.16 -0.52
C PRO A 62 12.47 5.15 -1.51
N ASN A 63 11.82 4.00 -1.69
CA ASN A 63 12.33 2.98 -2.60
C ASN A 63 12.12 3.31 -4.06
N VAL A 64 10.91 3.69 -4.48
CA VAL A 64 10.65 3.93 -5.90
C VAL A 64 11.38 5.20 -6.36
N GLY A 65 11.40 6.25 -5.52
CA GLY A 65 12.11 7.50 -5.82
C GLY A 65 13.62 7.33 -5.86
N LEU A 66 14.22 6.64 -4.88
CA LEU A 66 15.67 6.39 -4.90
C LEU A 66 16.07 5.34 -5.94
N ASN A 67 15.18 4.43 -6.33
CA ASN A 67 15.42 3.50 -7.45
C ASN A 67 15.58 4.28 -8.77
N GLU A 68 14.67 5.20 -9.05
CA GLU A 68 14.74 6.07 -10.23
C GLU A 68 16.00 6.95 -10.22
N TRP A 69 16.36 7.49 -9.06
CA TRP A 69 17.57 8.30 -8.89
C TRP A 69 18.86 7.46 -8.99
N GLY A 70 18.87 6.23 -8.45
CA GLY A 70 20.01 5.33 -8.46
C GLY A 70 20.48 4.97 -9.87
N HIS A 71 19.54 4.88 -10.83
CA HIS A 71 19.84 4.66 -12.25
C HIS A 71 20.61 5.81 -12.93
N THR A 72 20.83 6.94 -12.25
CA THR A 72 21.64 8.06 -12.74
C THR A 72 23.11 8.01 -12.31
N PHE A 73 23.51 7.07 -11.43
CA PHE A 73 24.87 6.98 -10.88
C PHE A 73 25.67 5.78 -11.40
N TRP A 74 26.97 6.00 -11.59
CA TRP A 74 27.94 5.03 -12.10
C TRP A 74 28.25 3.87 -11.13
N TRP A 75 27.97 4.02 -9.82
CA TRP A 75 28.36 3.08 -8.74
C TRP A 75 27.11 2.44 -8.10
N MET A 76 26.19 1.97 -8.96
CA MET A 76 24.81 1.64 -8.58
C MET A 76 24.68 0.37 -7.72
N GLU A 77 25.50 -0.65 -7.95
CA GLU A 77 25.29 -1.99 -7.37
C GLU A 77 25.60 -2.09 -5.87
N GLU A 78 26.70 -1.50 -5.38
CA GLU A 78 27.15 -1.69 -3.99
C GLU A 78 26.48 -0.77 -2.98
N LEU A 79 26.04 0.43 -3.39
CA LEU A 79 25.49 1.45 -2.48
C LEU A 79 23.95 1.57 -2.58
N PHE A 80 23.37 1.31 -3.75
CA PHE A 80 21.95 1.56 -4.00
C PHE A 80 21.15 0.27 -4.25
N VAL A 81 21.62 -0.64 -5.13
CA VAL A 81 20.85 -1.84 -5.50
C VAL A 81 20.56 -2.74 -4.28
N ALA A 82 21.59 -3.19 -3.56
CA ALA A 82 21.36 -4.15 -2.47
C ALA A 82 20.47 -3.58 -1.34
N PRO A 83 20.68 -2.37 -0.80
CA PRO A 83 19.84 -1.83 0.28
C PRO A 83 18.41 -1.46 -0.17
N LEU A 84 18.22 -0.94 -1.39
CA LEU A 84 16.88 -0.55 -1.89
C LEU A 84 15.94 -1.74 -2.10
N HIS A 85 16.48 -2.87 -2.59
CA HIS A 85 15.67 -4.06 -2.83
C HIS A 85 15.16 -4.68 -1.53
N TYR A 86 15.94 -4.64 -0.44
CA TYR A 86 15.45 -5.06 0.88
C TYR A 86 14.33 -4.17 1.40
N GLY A 87 14.38 -2.86 1.09
CA GLY A 87 13.26 -1.97 1.36
C GLY A 87 12.01 -2.40 0.58
N PHE A 88 12.14 -2.76 -0.70
CA PHE A 88 11.00 -3.16 -1.53
C PHE A 88 10.36 -4.44 -1.01
N VAL A 89 11.17 -5.37 -0.50
CA VAL A 89 10.71 -6.56 0.21
C VAL A 89 9.96 -6.15 1.48
N PHE A 90 10.56 -5.35 2.36
CA PHE A 90 9.95 -4.98 3.64
C PHE A 90 8.63 -4.21 3.49
N PHE A 91 8.55 -3.23 2.57
CA PHE A 91 7.34 -2.43 2.35
C PHE A 91 6.34 -3.09 1.40
N GLY A 92 6.79 -3.95 0.48
CA GLY A 92 5.92 -4.81 -0.31
C GLY A 92 5.13 -5.79 0.57
N TRP A 93 5.72 -6.27 1.68
CA TRP A 93 4.99 -7.09 2.65
C TRP A 93 3.85 -6.34 3.34
N PHE A 94 3.88 -5.01 3.44
CA PHE A 94 2.78 -4.26 4.06
C PHE A 94 1.51 -4.32 3.22
N ALA A 95 1.65 -4.42 1.89
CA ALA A 95 0.51 -4.61 1.00
C ALA A 95 -0.21 -5.96 1.26
N LEU A 96 0.51 -6.99 1.73
CA LEU A 96 -0.11 -8.26 2.11
C LEU A 96 -0.96 -8.16 3.38
N GLY A 97 -0.89 -7.05 4.13
CA GLY A 97 -1.86 -6.73 5.17
C GLY A 97 -3.31 -6.78 4.67
N ILE A 98 -3.54 -6.63 3.36
CA ILE A 98 -4.86 -6.76 2.75
C ILE A 98 -5.50 -8.12 2.97
N LEU A 99 -4.70 -9.20 3.08
CA LEU A 99 -5.21 -10.54 3.36
C LEU A 99 -5.77 -10.62 4.78
N GLY A 100 -5.08 -10.03 5.76
CA GLY A 100 -5.57 -9.93 7.14
C GLY A 100 -6.80 -9.02 7.26
N LEU A 101 -6.84 -7.94 6.49
CA LEU A 101 -8.02 -7.08 6.40
C LEU A 101 -9.23 -7.82 5.83
N PHE A 102 -9.05 -8.59 4.74
CA PHE A 102 -10.14 -9.40 4.20
C PHE A 102 -10.63 -10.44 5.19
N ALA A 103 -9.74 -11.12 5.93
CA ALA A 103 -10.15 -12.05 6.97
C ALA A 103 -11.04 -11.39 8.03
N GLN A 104 -10.69 -10.18 8.48
CA GLN A 104 -11.51 -9.41 9.43
C GLN A 104 -12.87 -8.99 8.86
N ILE A 105 -12.90 -8.58 7.59
CA ILE A 105 -14.16 -8.22 6.91
C ILE A 105 -15.07 -9.46 6.79
N PHE A 106 -14.50 -10.61 6.44
CA PHE A 106 -15.28 -11.84 6.33
C PHE A 106 -15.76 -12.36 7.68
N ASP A 107 -14.98 -12.20 8.75
CA ASP A 107 -15.38 -12.53 10.12
C ASP A 107 -16.56 -11.65 10.58
N ASP A 108 -16.48 -10.34 10.35
CA ASP A 108 -17.58 -9.41 10.66
C ASP A 108 -18.83 -9.74 9.82
N LEU A 109 -18.66 -10.08 8.54
CA LEU A 109 -19.75 -10.48 7.66
C LEU A 109 -20.38 -11.81 8.10
N ALA A 110 -19.58 -12.80 8.50
CA ALA A 110 -20.06 -14.09 9.00
C ALA A 110 -20.94 -13.91 10.24
N GLY A 111 -20.58 -12.99 11.15
CA GLY A 111 -21.41 -12.63 12.30
C GLY A 111 -22.77 -12.00 11.95
N LEU A 112 -22.94 -11.51 10.71
CA LEU A 112 -24.19 -10.94 10.21
C LEU A 112 -25.02 -11.95 9.40
N ILE A 113 -24.43 -13.07 8.97
CA ILE A 113 -25.13 -14.11 8.22
C ILE A 113 -26.02 -14.89 9.20
N GLY A 114 -27.31 -14.95 8.91
CA GLY A 114 -28.26 -15.74 9.69
C GLY A 114 -28.06 -17.24 9.47
N LYS A 115 -28.35 -18.03 10.51
CA LYS A 115 -28.27 -19.50 10.47
C LYS A 115 -29.21 -20.14 9.44
N ASP A 116 -30.20 -19.39 8.97
CA ASP A 116 -31.09 -19.74 7.87
C ASP A 116 -30.38 -19.78 6.52
N VAL A 117 -29.32 -18.98 6.34
CA VAL A 117 -28.52 -18.92 5.10
C VAL A 117 -27.31 -19.85 5.18
N CYS A 118 -26.64 -19.91 6.32
CA CYS A 118 -25.52 -20.82 6.53
C CYS A 118 -25.58 -21.40 7.96
N PRO A 119 -26.08 -22.64 8.14
CA PRO A 119 -26.30 -23.21 9.47
C PRO A 119 -25.00 -23.60 10.20
N ASP A 120 -23.91 -23.76 9.44
CA ASP A 120 -22.60 -24.20 9.93
C ASP A 120 -21.65 -23.04 10.29
N VAL A 121 -22.10 -21.79 10.10
CA VAL A 121 -21.38 -20.55 10.42
C VAL A 121 -21.96 -19.96 11.72
#